data_AF-A0A1R1C152-F1
#
_entry.id   AF-A0A1R1C152-F1
#
_cell.length_a   1.000
_cell.length_b   1.000
_cell.length_c   1.000
_cell.angle_alpha   90.00
_cell.angle_beta   90.00
_cell.angle_gamma   90.00
#
_symmetry.space_group_name_H-M   'P 1'
#
loop_
_entity.id
_entity.type
_entity.pdbx_description
1 polymer ?
#
loop_
_entity_poly.entity_id
_entity_poly.type
_entity_poly.pdbx_seq_one_letter_code
_entity_poly.pdbx_strand_id
1 'polypeptide(L)'
;MRNGKSHENDGMEYEILNELQIQRIGPAMQDFLDCNQFTQRESEILILIAVYGFSNREIAEYCVISEKTVKNHLANIMKRMGIRSTRKLLSLLFNHVLNVREQDSANHNQVATML
;
A
#
# COMPACT_ATOMS: atom_id res chain seq x y z
N MET A 1 -27.82 11.50 -10.78
CA MET A 1 -28.10 10.58 -9.65
C MET A 1 -26.99 9.54 -9.53
N ARG A 2 -26.02 9.80 -8.65
CA ARG A 2 -25.35 8.85 -7.74
C ARG A 2 -24.75 9.71 -6.63
N ASN A 3 -25.55 9.92 -5.58
CA ASN A 3 -25.05 10.48 -4.32
C ASN A 3 -24.16 9.42 -3.68
N GLY A 4 -22.85 9.65 -3.69
CA GLY A 4 -21.87 8.85 -2.96
C GLY A 4 -21.60 9.46 -1.59
N LYS A 5 -22.54 9.18 -0.70
CA LYS A 5 -22.53 9.25 0.77
C LYS A 5 -21.34 9.93 1.48
N SER A 6 -21.72 10.87 2.33
CA SER A 6 -21.07 11.33 3.56
C SER A 6 -20.23 10.24 4.25
N HIS A 7 -18.92 10.43 4.30
CA HIS A 7 -18.03 9.83 5.30
C HIS A 7 -18.29 10.55 6.63
N GLU A 8 -19.43 10.29 7.25
CA GLU A 8 -19.69 10.74 8.60
C GLU A 8 -20.08 9.52 9.43
N ASN A 9 -19.28 9.27 10.48
CA ASN A 9 -19.47 8.34 11.61
C ASN A 9 -18.83 6.94 11.64
N ASP A 10 -17.80 6.65 10.83
CA ASP A 10 -16.97 5.42 10.98
C ASP A 10 -15.44 5.72 10.98
N GLY A 11 -15.05 7.00 10.86
CA GLY A 11 -13.69 7.41 10.52
C GLY A 11 -12.62 7.03 11.55
N MET A 12 -12.89 7.23 12.85
CA MET A 12 -11.90 7.05 13.92
C MET A 12 -11.45 5.59 14.08
N GLU A 13 -12.35 4.62 13.94
CA GLU A 13 -12.00 3.20 14.06
C GLU A 13 -11.15 2.75 12.87
N TYR A 14 -11.51 3.17 11.65
CA TYR A 14 -10.71 2.90 10.46
C TYR A 14 -9.34 3.59 10.48
N GLU A 15 -9.25 4.82 11.00
CA GLU A 15 -7.97 5.53 11.12
C GLU A 15 -7.03 4.85 12.11
N ILE A 16 -7.53 4.45 13.29
CA ILE A 16 -6.75 3.69 14.28
C ILE A 16 -6.32 2.33 13.69
N LEU A 17 -7.22 1.62 13.00
CA LEU A 17 -6.89 0.36 12.33
C LEU A 17 -5.82 0.56 11.25
N ASN A 18 -5.87 1.65 10.49
CA ASN A 18 -4.88 1.98 9.47
C ASN A 18 -3.51 2.28 10.09
N GLU A 19 -3.45 3.06 11.17
CA GLU A 19 -2.20 3.32 11.91
C GLU A 19 -1.59 2.02 12.47
N LEU A 20 -2.41 1.17 13.10
CA LEU A 20 -1.96 -0.13 13.60
C LEU A 20 -1.49 -1.05 12.48
N GLN A 21 -2.19 -1.04 11.34
CA GLN A 21 -1.78 -1.80 10.16
C GLN A 21 -0.43 -1.31 9.63
N ILE A 22 -0.23 0.00 9.49
CA ILE A 22 1.05 0.60 9.06
C ILE A 22 2.17 0.18 10.00
N GLN A 23 1.97 0.19 11.31
CA GLN A 23 2.98 -0.30 12.26
C GLN A 23 3.29 -1.79 12.05
N ARG A 24 2.26 -2.61 11.82
CA ARG A 24 2.39 -4.07 11.71
C ARG A 24 2.93 -4.57 10.36
N ILE A 25 2.69 -3.83 9.28
CA ILE A 25 3.11 -4.20 7.91
C ILE A 25 4.21 -3.29 7.38
N GLY A 26 4.53 -2.21 8.08
CA GLY A 26 5.47 -1.17 7.66
C GLY A 26 6.80 -1.71 7.15
N PRO A 27 7.52 -2.59 7.89
CA PRO A 27 8.78 -3.15 7.42
C PRO A 27 8.66 -3.92 6.10
N ALA A 28 7.67 -4.80 5.97
CA ALA A 28 7.46 -5.57 4.74
C ALA A 28 6.94 -4.71 3.58
N MET A 29 6.15 -3.68 3.88
CA MET A 29 5.72 -2.72 2.87
C MET A 29 6.89 -1.87 2.40
N GLN A 30 7.78 -1.45 3.30
CA GLN A 30 8.98 -0.71 2.96
C GLN A 30 9.93 -1.55 2.10
N ASP A 31 10.14 -2.82 2.46
CA ASP A 31 10.93 -3.76 1.65
C ASP A 31 10.36 -3.90 0.23
N PHE A 32 9.04 -4.02 0.08
CA PHE A 32 8.39 -4.03 -1.23
C PHE A 32 8.67 -2.76 -2.03
N LEU A 33 8.57 -1.60 -1.40
CA LEU A 33 8.80 -0.31 -2.06
C LEU A 33 10.24 -0.16 -2.53
N ASP A 34 11.19 -0.57 -1.68
CA ASP A 34 12.63 -0.46 -1.93
C ASP A 34 13.09 -1.45 -3.00
N CYS A 35 12.68 -2.72 -2.89
CA CYS A 35 12.98 -3.77 -3.86
C CYS A 35 12.47 -3.42 -5.27
N ASN A 36 11.39 -2.65 -5.37
CA ASN A 36 10.80 -2.23 -6.65
C ASN A 36 11.09 -0.76 -7.01
N GLN A 37 11.99 -0.10 -6.27
CA GLN A 37 12.51 1.25 -6.53
C GLN A 37 11.42 2.30 -6.74
N PHE A 38 10.41 2.29 -5.87
CA PHE A 38 9.34 3.29 -5.91
C PHE A 38 9.90 4.67 -5.56
N THR A 39 9.51 5.69 -6.32
CA THR A 39 9.78 7.07 -5.92
C THR A 39 8.95 7.43 -4.70
N GLN A 40 9.36 8.45 -3.94
CA GLN A 40 8.61 8.91 -2.77
C GLN A 40 7.12 9.14 -3.06
N ARG A 41 6.80 9.77 -4.21
CA ARG A 41 5.41 10.04 -4.59
C ARG A 41 4.66 8.77 -5.00
N GLU A 42 5.32 7.82 -5.66
CA GLU A 42 4.72 6.52 -6.00
C GLU A 42 4.44 5.69 -4.75
N SER A 43 5.35 5.73 -3.76
CA SER A 43 5.17 5.08 -2.46
C SER A 43 3.98 5.66 -1.72
N GLU A 44 3.89 6.99 -1.62
CA GLU A 44 2.76 7.68 -0.99
C GLU A 44 1.42 7.28 -1.64
N ILE A 45 1.35 7.31 -2.98
CA ILE A 45 0.14 6.91 -3.71
C ILE A 45 -0.22 5.44 -3.44
N LEU A 46 0.76 4.53 -3.43
CA LEU A 46 0.48 3.11 -3.16
C LEU A 46 -0.03 2.90 -1.74
N ILE A 47 0.51 3.61 -0.74
CA ILE A 47 0.06 3.53 0.65
C ILE A 47 -1.38 4.04 0.79
N LEU A 48 -1.71 5.18 0.18
CA LEU A 48 -3.07 5.74 0.18
C LEU A 48 -4.10 4.78 -0.44
N ILE A 49 -3.70 4.02 -1.46
CA ILE A 49 -4.56 3.00 -2.05
C ILE A 49 -4.65 1.76 -1.16
N ALA A 50 -3.51 1.24 -0.69
CA ALA A 50 -3.44 -0.07 -0.06
C ALA A 50 -3.99 -0.07 1.38
N VAL A 51 -3.74 1.01 2.13
CA VAL A 51 -4.16 1.13 3.53
C VAL A 51 -5.50 1.84 3.63
N TYR A 52 -5.61 3.03 3.01
CA TYR A 52 -6.79 3.88 3.18
C TYR A 52 -7.90 3.61 2.15
N GLY A 53 -7.61 2.85 1.09
CA GLY A 53 -8.59 2.56 0.05
C GLY A 53 -8.98 3.76 -0.81
N PHE A 54 -8.17 4.82 -0.82
CA PHE A 54 -8.52 6.06 -1.49
C PHE A 54 -8.66 5.88 -3.01
N SER A 55 -9.68 6.54 -3.56
CA SER A 55 -9.86 6.73 -4.99
C SER A 55 -8.82 7.72 -5.55
N ASN A 56 -8.64 7.73 -6.87
CA ASN A 56 -7.75 8.70 -7.52
C ASN A 56 -8.11 10.16 -7.20
N ARG A 57 -9.39 10.44 -6.93
CA ARG A 57 -9.87 11.77 -6.55
C ARG A 57 -9.43 12.12 -5.13
N GLU A 58 -9.65 11.22 -4.18
CA GLU A 58 -9.21 11.42 -2.78
C GLU A 58 -7.69 11.54 -2.67
N ILE A 59 -6.94 10.73 -3.44
CA ILE A 59 -5.47 10.85 -3.53
C ILE A 59 -5.07 12.21 -4.12
N ALA A 60 -5.76 12.68 -5.15
CA ALA A 60 -5.49 13.96 -5.77
C ALA A 60 -5.70 15.12 -4.78
N GLU A 61 -6.79 15.07 -4.02
CA GLU A 61 -7.09 16.02 -2.94
C GLU A 61 -6.04 15.97 -1.84
N TYR A 62 -5.70 14.77 -1.35
CA TYR A 62 -4.71 14.56 -0.28
C TYR A 62 -3.31 15.01 -0.68
N CYS A 63 -2.85 14.63 -1.87
CA CYS A 63 -1.50 14.94 -2.36
C CYS A 63 -1.37 16.33 -2.99
N VAL A 64 -2.47 17.09 -3.09
CA VAL A 64 -2.57 18.42 -3.73
C VAL A 64 -2.06 18.38 -5.19
N ILE A 65 -2.58 17.44 -5.98
CA ILE A 65 -2.28 17.26 -7.41
C ILE A 65 -3.56 16.99 -8.20
N SER A 66 -3.48 16.91 -9.53
CA SER A 66 -4.66 16.55 -10.33
C SER A 66 -4.92 15.04 -10.33
N GLU A 67 -6.18 14.61 -10.49
CA GLU A 67 -6.52 13.18 -10.68
C GLU A 67 -5.78 12.59 -11.90
N LYS A 68 -5.54 13.40 -12.94
CA LYS A 68 -4.73 13.01 -14.11
C LYS A 68 -3.28 12.73 -13.70
N THR A 69 -2.71 13.52 -12.79
CA THR A 69 -1.36 13.30 -12.25
C THR A 69 -1.30 11.99 -11.47
N VAL A 70 -2.29 11.69 -10.64
CA VAL A 70 -2.39 10.39 -9.95
C VAL A 70 -2.42 9.23 -10.95
N LYS A 71 -3.26 9.31 -11.99
CA LYS A 71 -3.32 8.31 -13.06
C LYS A 71 -1.99 8.14 -13.78
N ASN A 72 -1.25 9.21 -14.00
CA ASN A 72 0.08 9.15 -14.61
C ASN A 72 1.10 8.44 -13.72
N HIS A 73 1.11 8.72 -12.41
CA HIS A 73 1.96 7.97 -11.46
C HIS A 73 1.63 6.48 -11.47
N LEU A 74 0.33 6.11 -11.42
CA LEU A 74 -0.10 4.72 -11.50
C LEU A 74 0.29 4.06 -12.83
N ALA A 75 0.15 4.77 -13.95
CA ALA A 75 0.57 4.28 -15.26
C ALA A 75 2.08 4.01 -15.32
N ASN A 76 2.89 4.90 -14.73
CA ASN A 76 4.34 4.74 -14.65
C ASN A 76 4.73 3.54 -13.77
N ILE A 77 4.13 3.41 -12.59
CA ILE A 77 4.31 2.24 -11.72
C ILE A 77 3.99 0.96 -12.49
N MET A 78 2.79 0.89 -13.10
CA MET A 78 2.35 -0.31 -13.82
C MET A 78 3.28 -0.65 -14.99
N LYS A 79 3.71 0.36 -15.76
CA LYS A 79 4.66 0.20 -16.86
C LYS A 79 6.00 -0.35 -16.37
N ARG A 80 6.56 0.23 -15.30
CA ARG A 80 7.85 -0.23 -14.71
C ARG A 80 7.74 -1.66 -14.20
N MET A 81 6.63 -1.99 -13.55
CA MET A 81 6.37 -3.31 -12.97
C MET A 81 5.92 -4.36 -14.00
N GLY A 82 5.72 -3.99 -15.27
CA GLY A 82 5.25 -4.92 -16.31
C GLY A 82 3.81 -5.41 -16.10
N ILE A 83 2.97 -4.67 -15.38
CA ILE A 83 1.58 -5.03 -15.07
C ILE A 83 0.60 -4.07 -15.74
N ARG A 84 -0.69 -4.42 -15.72
CA ARG A 84 -1.75 -3.68 -16.42
C ARG A 84 -2.89 -3.20 -15.52
N SER A 85 -2.82 -3.44 -14.21
CA SER A 85 -3.87 -2.97 -13.29
C SER A 85 -3.35 -2.74 -11.88
N THR A 86 -3.94 -1.76 -11.19
CA THR A 86 -3.75 -1.52 -9.76
C THR A 86 -4.14 -2.73 -8.92
N ARG A 87 -5.16 -3.51 -9.33
CA ARG A 87 -5.50 -4.78 -8.66
C ARG A 87 -4.34 -5.77 -8.66
N LYS A 88 -3.61 -5.87 -9.77
CA LYS A 88 -2.40 -6.72 -9.84
C LYS A 88 -1.28 -6.15 -8.96
N LEU A 89 -1.12 -4.83 -8.91
CA LEU A 89 -0.14 -4.18 -8.03
C LEU A 89 -0.40 -4.52 -6.55
N LEU A 90 -1.66 -4.37 -6.11
CA LEU A 90 -2.07 -4.71 -4.74
C LEU A 90 -1.87 -6.21 -4.44
N SER A 91 -2.20 -7.09 -5.39
CA SER A 91 -1.94 -8.54 -5.22
C SER A 91 -0.44 -8.84 -5.04
N LEU A 92 0.45 -8.16 -5.76
CA LEU A 92 1.90 -8.33 -5.58
C LEU A 92 2.36 -7.84 -4.20
N LEU A 93 1.87 -6.67 -3.77
CA LEU A 93 2.15 -6.14 -2.44
C LEU A 93 1.69 -7.11 -1.34
N PHE A 94 0.44 -7.60 -1.42
CA PHE A 94 -0.08 -8.54 -0.43
C PHE A 94 0.72 -9.85 -0.38
N ASN A 95 1.04 -10.43 -1.54
CA ASN A 95 1.86 -11.64 -1.58
C ASN A 95 3.23 -11.42 -0.94
N HIS A 96 3.85 -10.26 -1.21
CA HIS A 96 5.13 -9.92 -0.59
C HIS A 96 5.01 -9.77 0.93
N VAL A 97 4.06 -8.97 1.42
CA VAL A 97 3.83 -8.73 2.85
C VAL A 97 3.52 -10.03 3.61
N LEU A 98 2.78 -10.95 2.99
CA LEU A 98 2.47 -12.25 3.58
C LEU A 98 3.69 -13.18 3.59
N ASN A 99 4.52 -13.16 2.54
CA ASN A 99 5.71 -14.02 2.44
C ASN A 99 6.87 -13.58 3.35
N VAL A 100 7.07 -12.27 3.57
CA VAL A 100 8.13 -11.77 4.47
C VAL A 100 7.95 -12.31 5.89
N ARG A 101 6.70 -12.44 6.35
CA ARG A 101 6.37 -12.96 7.69
C ARG A 101 6.73 -14.43 7.89
N GLU A 102 6.71 -15.22 6.83
CA GLU A 102 7.11 -16.63 6.90
C GLU A 102 8.63 -16.76 7.07
N GLN A 103 9.42 -15.86 6.48
CA GLN A 103 10.89 -15.88 6.61
C GLN A 103 11.37 -15.44 7.99
N ASP A 104 10.72 -14.44 8.61
CA ASP A 104 11.03 -14.05 9.99
C ASP A 104 10.72 -15.18 10.99
N SER A 105 9.63 -15.92 10.76
CA SER A 105 9.24 -17.06 11.59
C SER A 105 10.17 -18.27 11.38
N ALA A 106 10.58 -18.52 10.14
CA ALA A 106 11.53 -19.58 9.80
C ALA A 106 12.94 -19.29 10.35
N ASN A 107 13.39 -18.04 10.30
CA ASN A 107 14.68 -17.62 10.84
C ASN A 107 14.69 -17.68 12.37
N HIS A 108 13.62 -17.28 13.06
CA HIS A 108 13.53 -17.39 14.53
C HIS A 108 13.62 -18.84 15.04
N ASN A 109 13.05 -19.81 14.31
CA ASN A 109 13.10 -21.21 14.71
C ASN A 109 14.49 -21.86 14.49
N GLN A 110 15.28 -21.36 13.55
CA GLN A 110 16.64 -21.86 13.33
C GLN A 110 17.59 -21.41 14.46
N VAL A 111 17.44 -20.19 14.98
CA VAL A 111 18.28 -19.70 16.10
C VAL A 111 17.94 -20.40 17.42
N ALA A 112 16.67 -20.73 17.65
CA ALA A 112 16.22 -21.43 18.86
C ALA A 112 16.63 -22.92 18.91
N THR A 113 16.98 -23.53 17.77
CA THR A 113 17.43 -24.93 17.70
C THR A 113 18.96 -25.08 17.75
N MET A 114 19.70 -23.96 17.68
CA MET A 114 21.17 -23.92 17.75
C MET A 114 21.71 -23.55 19.14
N LEU A 115 20.84 -23.42 20.15
CA LEU A 115 21.17 -23.23 21.57
C LEU A 115 20.73 -24.46 22.38
#